data_AF-A0A9X2B6T1-F1
#
_entry.id   AF-A0A9X2B6T1-F1
#
_cell.length_a   1.000
_cell.length_b   1.000
_cell.length_c   1.000
_cell.angle_alpha   90.00
_cell.angle_beta   90.00
_cell.angle_gamma   90.00
#
_symmetry.space_group_name_H-M   'P 1'
#
loop_
_entity.id
_entity.type
_entity.pdbx_description
1 polymer ?
#
loop_
_entity_poly.entity_id
_entity_poly.type
_entity_poly.pdbx_seq_one_letter_code
_entity_poly.pdbx_strand_id
1 'polypeptide(L)'
;MYWLSEVVSYSNPHEEELIRYKSSVVYRAGLKFFWIPFFYGNRAFHWKQLGFDAAVLQPNHFFNDTREERIQDTAELAITYGMGVEIECDERMNWMYQFIKGTYEKQSEAELQASDSSNL
;
A
#
# COMPACT_ATOMS: atom_id res chain seq x y z
N MET A 1 8.67 -6.11 -13.81
CA MET A 1 7.90 -7.37 -13.80
C MET A 1 7.28 -7.54 -12.43
N TYR A 2 6.03 -7.97 -12.37
CA TYR A 2 5.27 -8.12 -11.13
C TYR A 2 4.93 -9.59 -10.91
N TRP A 3 5.09 -10.09 -9.69
CA TRP A 3 4.63 -11.43 -9.30
C TRP A 3 3.18 -11.35 -8.82
N LEU A 4 2.28 -11.97 -9.58
CA LEU A 4 0.83 -11.82 -9.40
C LEU A 4 0.29 -12.51 -8.13
N SER A 5 0.88 -13.63 -7.72
CA SER A 5 0.43 -14.31 -6.50
C SER A 5 0.82 -13.48 -5.28
N GLU A 6 -0.14 -13.19 -4.42
CA GLU A 6 0.07 -12.42 -3.19
C GLU A 6 0.63 -13.28 -2.05
N VAL A 7 0.81 -14.57 -2.32
CA VAL A 7 1.34 -15.59 -1.40
C VAL A 7 2.40 -16.43 -2.09
N VAL A 8 3.23 -17.09 -1.30
CA VAL A 8 4.00 -18.25 -1.75
C VAL A 8 3.14 -19.49 -1.50
N SER A 9 2.61 -20.17 -2.52
CA SER A 9 1.73 -21.32 -2.28
C SER A 9 2.36 -22.40 -1.41
N TYR A 10 1.59 -22.88 -0.44
CA TYR A 10 1.91 -24.09 0.33
C TYR A 10 1.67 -25.38 -0.46
N SER A 11 0.82 -25.34 -1.50
CA SER A 11 0.52 -26.53 -2.31
C SER A 11 1.62 -26.89 -3.30
N ASN A 12 2.52 -25.94 -3.59
CA ASN A 12 3.65 -26.15 -4.48
C ASN A 12 4.97 -26.09 -3.69
N PRO A 13 5.61 -27.24 -3.41
CA PRO A 13 6.87 -27.27 -2.67
C PRO A 13 8.04 -26.57 -3.39
N HIS A 14 7.89 -26.28 -4.68
CA HIS A 14 8.90 -25.61 -5.51
C HIS A 14 8.61 -24.13 -5.76
N GLU A 15 7.61 -23.52 -5.11
CA GLU A 15 7.23 -22.15 -5.44
C GLU A 15 8.34 -21.13 -5.15
N GLU A 16 9.03 -21.27 -4.02
CA GLU A 16 10.16 -20.39 -3.71
C GLU A 16 11.29 -20.52 -4.75
N GLU A 17 11.54 -21.73 -5.26
CA GLU A 17 12.52 -21.97 -6.33
C GLU A 17 12.07 -21.32 -7.64
N LEU A 18 10.80 -21.45 -7.99
CA LEU A 18 10.21 -20.81 -9.17
C LEU A 18 10.31 -19.29 -9.09
N ILE A 19 10.01 -18.69 -7.94
CA ILE A 19 10.13 -17.24 -7.72
C ILE A 19 11.58 -16.79 -7.92
N ARG A 20 12.54 -17.47 -7.29
CA ARG A 20 13.97 -17.15 -7.45
C ARG A 20 14.45 -17.34 -8.89
N TYR A 21 14.00 -18.40 -9.57
CA TYR A 21 14.28 -18.61 -10.98
C TYR A 21 13.75 -17.45 -11.84
N LYS A 22 12.50 -17.01 -11.59
CA LYS A 22 11.90 -15.86 -12.30
C LYS A 22 12.63 -14.56 -12.01
N SER A 23 13.02 -14.30 -10.77
CA SER A 23 13.90 -13.18 -10.42
C SER A 23 15.15 -13.17 -11.30
N SER A 24 15.83 -14.32 -11.45
CA SER A 24 17.02 -14.44 -12.30
C SER A 24 16.75 -14.11 -13.77
N VAL A 25 15.60 -14.53 -14.31
CA VAL A 25 15.19 -14.25 -15.70
C VAL A 25 14.92 -12.76 -15.89
N VAL A 26 14.18 -12.14 -14.97
CA VAL A 26 13.85 -10.70 -14.99
C VAL A 26 15.12 -9.85 -14.87
N TYR A 27 16.03 -10.23 -13.99
CA TYR A 27 17.31 -9.56 -13.81
C TYR A 27 18.19 -9.63 -15.07
N ARG A 28 18.30 -10.82 -15.70
CA ARG A 28 19.04 -10.98 -16.97
C ARG A 28 18.46 -10.15 -18.12
N ALA A 29 17.18 -9.79 -18.05
CA ALA A 29 16.54 -8.89 -19.00
C ALA A 29 16.74 -7.40 -18.66
N GLY A 30 17.50 -7.06 -17.61
CA GLY A 30 17.72 -5.69 -17.16
C GLY A 30 16.50 -5.04 -16.50
N LEU A 31 15.54 -5.85 -16.05
CA LEU A 31 14.28 -5.38 -15.45
C LEU A 31 14.28 -5.54 -13.93
N LYS A 32 13.34 -4.85 -13.28
CA LYS A 32 13.07 -4.94 -11.85
C LYS A 32 11.92 -5.89 -11.53
N PHE A 33 12.01 -6.62 -10.42
CA PHE A 33 11.03 -7.60 -9.99
C PHE A 33 10.33 -7.17 -8.69
N PHE A 34 9.01 -7.02 -8.74
CA PHE A 34 8.19 -6.44 -7.67
C PHE A 34 7.14 -7.43 -7.15
N TRP A 35 6.75 -7.28 -5.89
CA TRP A 35 5.73 -8.09 -5.24
C TRP A 35 4.86 -7.27 -4.29
N ILE A 36 3.57 -7.59 -4.23
CA ILE A 36 2.61 -6.98 -3.31
C ILE A 36 1.92 -8.11 -2.53
N PRO A 37 2.54 -8.63 -1.46
CA PRO A 37 1.91 -9.65 -0.64
C PRO A 37 0.76 -9.07 0.20
N PHE A 38 -0.32 -9.84 0.30
CA PHE A 38 -1.42 -9.57 1.23
C PHE A 38 -0.93 -9.62 2.69
N PHE A 39 -1.68 -9.04 3.63
CA PHE A 39 -1.17 -8.83 5.00
C PHE A 39 -0.70 -10.12 5.69
N TYR A 40 -1.37 -11.24 5.45
CA TYR A 40 -0.98 -12.55 5.99
C TYR A 40 -0.19 -13.40 4.99
N GLY A 41 0.38 -12.76 3.97
CA GLY A 41 1.22 -13.35 2.95
C GLY A 41 2.36 -14.14 3.57
N ASN A 42 2.35 -15.46 3.37
CA ASN A 42 3.44 -16.26 3.86
C ASN A 42 4.73 -15.88 3.12
N ARG A 43 5.85 -15.89 3.85
CA ARG A 43 7.16 -15.46 3.34
C ARG A 43 7.20 -14.00 2.85
N ALA A 44 6.18 -13.16 3.10
CA ALA A 44 6.19 -11.74 2.72
C ALA A 44 7.46 -11.02 3.20
N PHE A 45 7.84 -11.26 4.46
CA PHE A 45 9.02 -10.66 5.08
C PHE A 45 10.36 -11.24 4.59
N HIS A 46 10.33 -12.29 3.78
CA HIS A 46 11.50 -12.92 3.15
C HIS A 46 11.70 -12.45 1.70
N TRP A 47 11.02 -11.39 1.27
CA TRP A 47 11.02 -10.93 -0.12
C TRP A 47 12.42 -10.74 -0.73
N LYS A 48 13.39 -10.23 0.05
CA LYS A 48 14.79 -10.10 -0.41
C LYS A 48 15.43 -11.45 -0.73
N GLN A 49 15.17 -12.46 0.11
CA GLN A 49 15.72 -13.81 -0.07
C GLN A 49 15.04 -14.55 -1.24
N LEU A 50 13.79 -14.19 -1.54
CA LEU A 50 13.08 -14.66 -2.73
C LEU A 50 13.56 -13.96 -4.03
N GLY A 51 14.31 -12.87 -3.90
CA GLY A 51 14.94 -12.18 -5.03
C GLY A 51 14.10 -11.05 -5.63
N PHE A 52 13.14 -10.50 -4.89
CA PHE A 52 12.46 -9.28 -5.31
C PHE A 52 13.36 -8.06 -5.11
N ASP A 53 13.24 -7.06 -5.98
CA ASP A 53 13.91 -5.76 -5.85
C ASP A 53 13.17 -4.84 -4.88
N ALA A 54 11.85 -4.96 -4.81
CA ALA A 54 11.01 -4.30 -3.82
C ALA A 54 9.74 -5.10 -3.55
N ALA A 55 9.24 -4.98 -2.32
CA ALA A 55 7.96 -5.51 -1.92
C ALA A 55 7.14 -4.44 -1.19
N VAL A 56 5.82 -4.47 -1.38
CA VAL A 56 4.88 -3.51 -0.81
C VAL A 56 3.80 -4.30 -0.07
N LEU A 57 3.73 -4.16 1.25
CA LEU A 57 2.76 -4.89 2.06
C LEU A 57 1.40 -4.19 1.93
N GLN A 58 0.38 -4.93 1.52
CA GLN A 58 -0.98 -4.42 1.46
C GLN A 58 -1.73 -4.72 2.77
N PRO A 59 -2.39 -3.73 3.40
CA PRO A 59 -3.17 -3.95 4.62
C PRO A 59 -4.38 -4.86 4.40
N ASN A 60 -4.92 -4.87 3.17
CA ASN A 60 -6.23 -5.40 2.82
C ASN A 60 -7.38 -4.83 3.66
N HIS A 61 -7.14 -3.71 4.36
CA HIS A 61 -8.08 -3.13 5.32
C HIS A 61 -9.32 -2.59 4.63
N PHE A 62 -9.13 -2.09 3.40
CA PHE A 62 -10.20 -1.44 2.69
C PHE A 62 -11.25 -2.42 2.11
N PHE A 63 -10.83 -3.65 1.85
CA PHE A 63 -11.65 -4.72 1.27
C PHE A 63 -12.16 -5.74 2.31
N ASN A 64 -11.60 -5.73 3.53
CA ASN A 64 -11.95 -6.67 4.59
C ASN A 64 -12.35 -5.94 5.87
N ASP A 65 -13.29 -6.52 6.61
CA ASP A 65 -13.65 -6.03 7.94
C ASP A 65 -12.51 -6.31 8.93
N THR A 66 -11.60 -5.35 9.03
CA THR A 66 -10.45 -5.39 9.92
C THR A 66 -10.45 -4.14 10.77
N ARG A 67 -9.80 -4.21 11.93
CA ARG A 67 -9.72 -3.06 12.83
C ARG A 67 -8.78 -1.99 12.26
N GLU A 68 -9.01 -0.73 12.62
CA GLU A 68 -8.22 0.42 12.14
C GLU A 68 -6.72 0.28 12.43
N GLU A 69 -6.36 -0.40 13.53
CA GLU A 69 -4.96 -0.65 13.89
C GLU A 69 -4.20 -1.43 12.81
N ARG A 70 -4.90 -2.13 11.91
CA ARG A 70 -4.33 -2.82 10.73
C ARG A 70 -3.45 -1.90 9.87
N ILE A 71 -3.86 -0.64 9.70
CA ILE A 71 -3.10 0.32 8.88
C ILE A 71 -1.77 0.65 9.56
N GLN A 72 -1.82 0.88 10.88
CA GLN A 72 -0.63 1.16 11.68
C GLN A 72 0.31 -0.05 11.72
N ASP A 73 -0.22 -1.25 11.99
CA ASP A 73 0.55 -2.50 11.99
C ASP A 73 1.24 -2.72 10.64
N THR A 74 0.55 -2.45 9.53
CA THR A 74 1.14 -2.58 8.18
C THR A 74 2.33 -1.64 8.00
N ALA A 75 2.21 -0.39 8.45
CA ALA A 75 3.29 0.59 8.38
C ALA A 75 4.49 0.18 9.24
N GLU A 76 4.25 -0.29 10.47
CA GLU A 76 5.31 -0.75 11.38
C GLU A 76 6.04 -1.98 10.83
N LEU A 77 5.31 -2.95 10.26
CA LEU A 77 5.89 -4.11 9.59
C LEU A 77 6.68 -3.70 8.35
N ALA A 78 6.15 -2.78 7.54
CA ALA A 78 6.84 -2.30 6.35
C ALA A 78 8.17 -1.62 6.70
N ILE A 79 8.19 -0.78 7.73
CA ILE A 79 9.42 -0.18 8.26
C ILE A 79 10.39 -1.29 8.71
N THR A 80 9.90 -2.25 9.51
CA THR A 80 10.72 -3.33 10.09
C THR A 80 11.41 -4.19 9.03
N TYR A 81 10.71 -4.53 7.96
CA TYR A 81 11.21 -5.43 6.91
C TYR A 81 11.67 -4.72 5.63
N GLY A 82 11.71 -3.37 5.66
CA GLY A 82 12.15 -2.53 4.56
C GLY A 82 11.26 -2.63 3.31
N MET A 83 9.96 -2.70 3.50
CA MET A 83 8.93 -2.77 2.47
C MET A 83 8.25 -1.41 2.28
N GLY A 84 7.51 -1.25 1.18
CA GLY A 84 6.50 -0.20 1.05
C GLY A 84 5.17 -0.59 1.71
N VAL A 85 4.24 0.35 1.75
CA VAL A 85 2.83 0.12 2.13
C VAL A 85 1.94 0.41 0.94
N GLU A 86 1.01 -0.48 0.62
CA GLU A 86 -0.04 -0.19 -0.36
C GLU A 86 -1.19 0.53 0.34
N ILE A 87 -1.68 1.61 -0.26
CA ILE A 87 -2.85 2.34 0.21
C ILE A 87 -4.00 2.03 -0.75
N GLU A 88 -4.99 1.28 -0.26
CA GLU A 88 -6.16 0.86 -1.02
C GLU A 88 -7.34 1.80 -0.75
N CYS A 89 -8.07 2.17 -1.81
CA CYS A 89 -9.16 3.15 -1.73
C CYS A 89 -10.25 2.84 -2.77
N ASP A 90 -11.47 3.32 -2.55
CA ASP A 90 -12.55 3.37 -3.55
C ASP A 90 -13.16 4.78 -3.66
N GLU A 91 -14.29 4.90 -4.37
CA GLU A 91 -15.03 6.14 -4.59
C GLU A 91 -15.42 6.90 -3.31
N ARG A 92 -15.49 6.25 -2.14
CA ARG A 92 -15.69 6.93 -0.84
C ARG A 92 -14.60 7.96 -0.57
N MET A 93 -13.38 7.75 -1.08
CA MET A 93 -12.29 8.73 -1.03
C MET A 93 -12.67 10.03 -1.76
N ASN A 94 -13.32 9.93 -2.92
CA ASN A 94 -13.75 11.11 -3.67
C ASN A 94 -14.82 11.90 -2.91
N TRP A 95 -15.78 11.22 -2.28
CA TRP A 95 -16.78 11.87 -1.43
C TRP A 95 -16.13 12.59 -0.24
N MET A 96 -15.20 11.92 0.44
CA MET A 96 -14.44 12.51 1.54
C MET A 96 -13.66 13.75 1.09
N TYR A 97 -12.98 13.67 -0.06
CA TYR A 97 -12.23 14.79 -0.62
C TYR A 97 -13.12 16.00 -0.94
N GLN A 98 -14.26 15.78 -1.61
CA GLN A 98 -15.18 16.87 -1.95
C GLN A 98 -15.83 17.49 -0.72
N PHE A 99 -16.16 16.66 0.28
CA PHE A 99 -16.67 17.15 1.55
C PHE A 99 -15.62 18.04 2.23
N ILE A 100 -14.41 17.52 2.45
CA ILE A 100 -13.30 18.25 3.11
C ILE A 100 -12.99 19.56 2.37
N LYS A 101 -12.87 19.51 1.04
CA LYS A 101 -12.59 20.69 0.22
C LYS A 101 -13.68 21.75 0.38
N GLY A 102 -14.96 21.35 0.34
CA GLY A 102 -16.08 22.26 0.56
C GLY A 102 -16.12 22.87 1.96
N THR A 103 -15.66 22.15 2.99
CA THR A 103 -15.54 22.70 4.36
C THR A 103 -14.44 23.75 4.44
N TYR A 104 -13.27 23.51 3.84
CA TYR A 104 -12.16 24.46 3.81
C TYR A 104 -12.52 25.74 3.04
N GLU A 105 -13.18 25.61 1.88
CA GLU A 105 -13.61 26.76 1.09
C GLU A 105 -14.59 27.64 1.88
N LYS A 106 -15.60 27.04 2.53
CA LYS A 106 -16.56 27.77 3.37
C LYS A 106 -15.92 28.45 4.58
N GLN A 107 -14.91 27.84 5.21
CA GLN A 107 -14.16 28.47 6.29
C GLN A 107 -13.39 29.69 5.80
N SER A 108 -12.70 29.58 4.65
CA SER A 108 -11.94 30.71 4.08
C SER A 108 -12.83 31.89 3.69
N GLU A 109 -14.02 31.64 3.15
CA GLU A 109 -15.01 32.69 2.83
C GLU A 109 -15.52 33.39 4.10
N ALA A 110 -15.78 32.63 5.16
CA ALA A 110 -16.23 33.18 6.45
C ALA A 110 -15.15 34.04 7.12
N GLU A 111 -13.87 33.63 7.04
CA GLU A 111 -12.74 34.40 7.56
C GLU A 111 -12.52 35.71 6.80
N LEU A 112 -12.66 35.69 5.47
CA LEU A 112 -12.61 36.90 4.63
C LEU A 112 -13.74 37.88 4.99
N GLN A 113 -14.98 37.39 5.12
CA GLN A 113 -16.11 38.23 5.52
C GLN A 113 -15.96 38.81 6.93
N ALA A 114 -15.42 38.03 7.88
CA ALA A 114 -15.15 38.50 9.24
C ALA A 114 -14.09 39.62 9.26
N SER A 115 -13.02 39.48 8.46
CA SER A 115 -11.96 40.50 8.30
C SER A 115 -12.48 41.81 7.69
N ASP A 116 -13.37 41.74 6.70
CA ASP A 116 -13.97 42.94 6.11
C ASP A 116 -14.90 43.67 7.08
N SER A 117 -15.64 42.93 7.91
CA SER A 117 -16.57 43.49 8.90
C SER A 117 -15.90 44.12 10.13
N SER A 118 -14.63 43.80 10.38
CA SER A 118 -13.87 44.32 11.54
C SER A 118 -12.99 45.54 11.20
N ASN A 119 -12.94 45.95 9.92
CA ASN A 119 -12.26 47.16 9.45
C ASN A 119 -13.22 48.35 9.20
N LEU A 120 -14.49 48.24 9.61
CA LEU A 120 -15.51 49.30 9.61
C LEU A 120 -15.82 49.76 11.04
#